data_AF-A0A1F8QWI8-F1
#
_entry.id   AF-A0A1F8QWI8-F1
#
_cell.length_a   1.000
_cell.length_b   1.000
_cell.length_c   1.000
_cell.angle_alpha   90.00
_cell.angle_beta   90.00
_cell.angle_gamma   90.00
#
_symmetry.space_group_name_H-M   'P 1'
#
loop_
_entity.id
_entity.type
_entity.pdbx_description
1 polymer ?
#
loop_
_entity_poly.entity_id
_entity_poly.type
_entity_poly.pdbx_seq_one_letter_code
_entity_poly.pdbx_strand_id
1 'polypeptide(L)'
;MPDVMFVRDLVNRGVMNDQGEKLGRIRAIAVDMESGRIAYAVIAFGAFPNRTKLFAVPWEILRFSSHDRRFLIDVAAQTLQSEPGYNALNEVAAKPSFVWLSGAYEYYSDKPDWEQKRQQQEQQDVAEAQRRRASITAGQRSKTEA
;
A
#
# COMPACT_ATOMS: atom_id res chain seq x y z
N MET A 1 -5.84 -21.14 -17.93
CA MET A 1 -5.17 -19.91 -17.44
C MET A 1 -3.99 -20.33 -16.59
N PRO A 2 -2.87 -19.60 -16.51
CA PRO A 2 -1.88 -19.94 -15.49
C PRO A 2 -2.46 -19.56 -14.12
N ASP A 3 -2.59 -20.54 -13.23
CA ASP A 3 -3.09 -20.35 -11.86
C ASP A 3 -2.10 -19.53 -11.00
N VAL A 4 -0.86 -19.37 -11.49
CA VAL A 4 0.24 -18.69 -10.80
C VAL A 4 1.00 -17.81 -11.80
N MET A 5 1.37 -16.62 -11.35
CA MET A 5 2.21 -15.69 -12.12
C MET A 5 3.35 -15.16 -11.25
N PHE A 6 4.52 -14.94 -11.84
CA PHE A 6 5.59 -14.28 -11.10
C PHE A 6 5.26 -12.80 -10.93
N VAL A 7 5.66 -12.21 -9.81
CA VAL A 7 5.48 -10.77 -9.54
C VAL A 7 6.05 -9.90 -10.66
N ARG A 8 7.17 -10.33 -11.28
CA ARG A 8 7.76 -9.63 -12.44
C ARG A 8 6.80 -9.51 -13.63
N ASP A 9 5.91 -10.48 -13.80
CA ASP A 9 4.96 -10.53 -14.91
C ASP A 9 3.72 -9.66 -14.63
N LEU A 10 3.45 -9.38 -13.36
CA LEU A 10 2.40 -8.46 -12.92
C LEU A 10 2.82 -7.01 -13.15
N VAL A 11 4.08 -6.68 -12.88
CA VAL A 11 4.64 -5.35 -13.13
C VAL A 11 4.59 -5.02 -14.63
N ASN A 12 4.27 -3.77 -14.95
CA ASN A 12 3.99 -3.25 -16.30
C ASN A 12 2.74 -3.78 -16.98
N ARG A 13 1.95 -4.64 -16.32
CA ARG A 13 0.68 -5.10 -16.88
C ARG A 13 -0.36 -3.98 -16.90
N GLY A 14 -1.13 -3.93 -17.98
CA GLY A 14 -2.17 -2.92 -18.16
C GLY A 14 -3.32 -3.09 -17.17
N VAL A 15 -3.89 -1.97 -16.75
CA VAL A 15 -5.14 -1.90 -15.98
C VAL A 15 -6.16 -1.10 -16.79
N MET A 16 -7.41 -1.55 -16.78
CA MET A 16 -8.55 -0.86 -17.41
C MET A 16 -9.79 -0.98 -16.53
N ASN A 17 -10.86 -0.28 -16.87
CA ASN A 17 -12.16 -0.50 -16.27
C ASN A 17 -13.06 -1.37 -17.14
N ASP A 18 -14.26 -1.64 -16.63
CA ASP A 18 -15.27 -2.46 -17.29
C ASP A 18 -15.85 -1.81 -18.56
N GLN A 19 -15.65 -0.50 -18.72
CA GLN A 19 -15.97 0.26 -19.93
C GLN A 19 -14.84 0.21 -20.98
N GLY A 20 -13.73 -0.46 -20.68
CA GLY A 20 -12.57 -0.59 -21.57
C GLY A 20 -11.63 0.62 -21.57
N GLU A 21 -11.84 1.60 -20.69
CA GLU A 21 -10.95 2.75 -20.55
C GLU A 21 -9.63 2.32 -19.89
N LYS A 22 -8.50 2.77 -20.44
CA LYS A 22 -7.18 2.44 -19.90
C LYS A 22 -6.88 3.29 -18.67
N LEU A 23 -6.66 2.62 -17.54
CA LEU A 23 -6.32 3.24 -16.26
C LEU A 23 -4.81 3.18 -15.95
N GLY A 24 -4.02 2.74 -16.92
CA GLY A 24 -2.57 2.74 -16.83
C GLY A 24 -1.99 1.34 -16.65
N ARG A 25 -0.98 1.19 -15.80
CA ARG A 25 -0.25 -0.08 -15.61
C ARG A 25 0.15 -0.29 -14.16
N ILE A 26 0.31 -1.54 -13.75
CA ILE A 26 0.90 -1.88 -12.46
C ILE A 26 2.36 -1.44 -12.44
N ARG A 27 2.71 -0.55 -11.52
CA ARG A 27 4.06 -0.05 -11.30
C ARG A 27 4.83 -0.87 -10.27
N ALA A 28 4.14 -1.31 -9.22
CA ALA A 28 4.70 -2.08 -8.12
C ALA A 28 3.61 -2.91 -7.43
N ILE A 29 4.03 -3.92 -6.68
CA ILE A 29 3.19 -4.71 -5.79
C ILE A 29 3.76 -4.54 -4.38
N ALA A 30 2.92 -4.18 -3.42
CA ALA A 30 3.28 -4.08 -2.01
C ALA A 30 2.89 -5.38 -1.30
N VAL A 31 3.85 -5.97 -0.60
CA VAL A 31 3.66 -7.16 0.22
C VAL A 31 3.70 -6.72 1.68
N ASP A 32 2.71 -7.15 2.44
CA ASP A 32 2.75 -7.06 3.90
C ASP A 32 3.72 -8.10 4.44
N MET A 33 4.79 -7.64 5.08
CA MET A 33 5.85 -8.49 5.61
C MET A 33 5.43 -9.26 6.86
N GLU A 34 4.36 -8.85 7.55
CA GLU A 34 3.87 -9.54 8.73
C GLU A 34 3.02 -10.76 8.33
N SER A 35 2.06 -10.58 7.41
CA SER A 35 1.18 -11.66 6.95
C SER A 35 1.74 -12.44 5.75
N GLY A 36 2.75 -11.91 5.05
CA GLY A 36 3.27 -12.47 3.80
C GLY A 36 2.31 -12.36 2.62
N ARG A 37 1.24 -11.55 2.73
CA ARG A 37 0.21 -11.38 1.69
C ARG A 37 0.42 -10.11 0.89
N ILE A 38 -0.15 -10.06 -0.31
CA ILE A 38 -0.19 -8.81 -1.09
C ILE A 38 -1.17 -7.86 -0.42
N ALA A 39 -0.70 -6.67 -0.06
CA ALA A 39 -1.54 -5.63 0.54
C ALA A 39 -2.25 -4.81 -0.54
N TYR A 40 -1.50 -4.31 -1.52
CA TYR A 40 -2.03 -3.50 -2.62
C TYR A 40 -1.09 -3.51 -3.83
N ALA A 41 -1.63 -3.22 -5.00
CA ALA A 41 -0.84 -2.84 -6.17
C ALA A 41 -0.73 -1.32 -6.26
N VAL A 42 0.33 -0.83 -6.91
CA VAL A 42 0.44 0.58 -7.29
C VAL A 42 0.18 0.69 -8.78
N ILE A 43 -0.82 1.47 -9.18
CA ILE A 43 -1.11 1.79 -10.57
C ILE A 43 -0.45 3.12 -10.94
N ALA A 44 0.29 3.12 -12.04
CA ALA A 44 0.75 4.32 -12.72
C ALA A 44 -0.30 4.75 -13.75
N PHE A 45 -1.04 5.81 -13.45
CA PHE A 45 -2.04 6.43 -14.30
C PHE A 45 -1.45 7.64 -15.05
N GLY A 46 -1.57 7.65 -16.38
CA GLY A 46 -1.03 8.70 -17.26
C GLY A 46 -0.11 8.16 -18.36
N ALA A 47 0.04 8.93 -19.44
CA ALA A 47 0.74 8.50 -20.65
C ALA A 47 2.25 8.83 -20.68
N PHE A 48 2.72 9.74 -19.83
CA PHE A 48 4.09 10.24 -19.82
C PHE A 48 4.70 10.20 -18.42
N PRO A 49 6.00 9.82 -18.25
CA PRO A 49 6.63 9.67 -16.94
C PRO A 49 6.55 10.90 -16.03
N ASN A 50 6.56 12.10 -16.61
CA ASN A 50 6.49 13.39 -15.91
C ASN A 50 5.06 13.86 -15.62
N ARG A 51 4.05 13.11 -16.04
CA ARG A 51 2.62 13.36 -15.78
C ARG A 51 1.91 12.11 -15.26
N THR A 52 2.69 11.14 -14.76
CA THR A 52 2.16 9.92 -14.18
C THR A 52 1.82 10.17 -12.73
N LYS A 53 0.57 9.89 -12.37
CA LYS A 53 0.13 9.81 -10.98
C LYS A 53 0.14 8.35 -10.55
N LEU A 54 0.56 8.11 -9.31
CA LEU A 54 0.53 6.79 -8.69
C LEU A 54 -0.68 6.68 -7.77
N PHE A 55 -1.34 5.52 -7.80
CA PHE A 55 -2.49 5.21 -6.97
C PHE A 55 -2.32 3.84 -6.34
N ALA A 56 -2.53 3.73 -5.02
CA ALA A 56 -2.60 2.44 -4.34
C ALA A 56 -3.98 1.82 -4.58
N VAL A 57 -4.00 0.53 -4.96
CA VAL A 57 -5.22 -0.23 -5.26
C VAL A 57 -5.20 -1.53 -4.45
N PRO A 58 -6.21 -1.78 -3.61
CA PRO A 58 -6.31 -3.03 -2.86
C PRO A 58 -6.26 -4.23 -3.81
N TRP A 59 -5.56 -5.29 -3.40
CA TRP A 59 -5.36 -6.45 -4.28
C TRP A 59 -6.68 -7.15 -4.62
N GLU A 60 -7.64 -7.14 -3.69
CA GLU A 60 -8.88 -7.91 -3.79
C GLU A 60 -9.87 -7.32 -4.79
N ILE A 61 -9.73 -6.04 -5.16
CA ILE A 61 -10.59 -5.41 -6.17
C ILE A 61 -10.01 -5.52 -7.59
N LEU A 62 -8.77 -6.00 -7.72
CA LEU A 62 -8.14 -6.25 -9.01
C LEU A 62 -8.59 -7.59 -9.57
N ARG A 63 -9.34 -7.55 -10.68
CA ARG A 63 -9.73 -8.77 -11.41
C ARG A 63 -8.84 -8.97 -12.63
N PHE A 64 -8.34 -10.16 -12.87
CA PHE A 64 -7.54 -10.44 -14.06
C PHE A 64 -8.42 -10.97 -15.21
N SER A 65 -8.49 -10.24 -16.32
CA SER A 65 -9.12 -10.70 -17.56
C SER A 65 -8.14 -11.55 -18.37
N SER A 66 -8.45 -12.84 -18.56
CA SER A 66 -7.69 -13.72 -19.47
C SER A 66 -7.80 -13.30 -20.92
N HIS A 67 -8.95 -12.78 -21.31
CA HIS A 67 -9.23 -12.34 -22.67
C HIS A 67 -8.31 -11.18 -23.05
N ASP A 68 -8.26 -10.15 -22.21
CA ASP A 68 -7.50 -8.93 -22.47
C ASP A 68 -6.05 -9.00 -21.97
N ARG A 69 -5.73 -10.03 -21.17
CA ARG A 69 -4.46 -10.21 -20.44
C ARG A 69 -4.10 -8.98 -19.60
N ARG A 70 -5.09 -8.40 -18.93
CA ARG A 70 -5.02 -7.14 -18.18
C ARG A 70 -5.82 -7.23 -16.88
N PHE A 71 -5.54 -6.31 -15.97
CA PHE A 71 -6.35 -6.14 -14.77
C PHE A 71 -7.53 -5.20 -15.02
N LEU A 72 -8.63 -5.48 -14.34
CA LEU A 72 -9.87 -4.71 -14.34
C LEU A 72 -10.10 -4.15 -12.94
N ILE A 73 -10.48 -2.87 -12.85
CA ILE A 73 -11.00 -2.23 -11.63
C ILE A 73 -12.24 -1.41 -11.98
N ASP A 74 -13.23 -1.39 -11.09
CA ASP A 74 -14.48 -0.65 -11.31
C ASP A 74 -14.31 0.82 -10.89
N VAL A 75 -13.62 1.57 -11.74
CA VAL A 75 -13.28 2.99 -11.49
C VAL A 75 -13.30 3.75 -12.81
N ALA A 76 -14.02 4.87 -12.85
CA ALA A 76 -14.01 5.76 -14.00
C ALA A 76 -12.63 6.43 -14.17
N ALA A 77 -12.14 6.55 -15.42
CA ALA A 77 -10.86 7.20 -15.69
C ALA A 77 -10.82 8.66 -15.22
N GLN A 78 -11.97 9.35 -15.25
CA GLN A 78 -12.12 10.73 -14.84
C GLN A 78 -11.83 10.91 -13.35
N THR A 79 -12.19 9.93 -12.50
CA THR A 79 -11.86 9.92 -11.07
C THR A 79 -10.35 9.98 -10.85
N LEU A 80 -9.59 9.09 -11.50
CA LEU A 80 -8.13 9.11 -11.40
C LEU A 80 -7.49 10.37 -11.98
N GLN A 81 -8.15 11.00 -12.96
CA GLN A 81 -7.67 12.23 -13.55
C GLN A 81 -7.79 13.43 -12.61
N SER A 82 -8.90 13.56 -11.88
CA SER A 82 -9.14 14.65 -10.93
C SER A 82 -8.37 14.50 -9.62
N GLU A 83 -8.09 13.26 -9.20
CA GLU A 83 -7.40 12.99 -7.95
C GLU A 83 -5.92 13.39 -8.00
N PRO A 84 -5.33 13.95 -6.94
CA PRO A 84 -3.94 14.41 -6.94
C PRO A 84 -2.94 13.26 -7.18
N GLY A 85 -3.20 12.08 -6.61
CA GLY A 85 -2.31 10.93 -6.65
C GLY A 85 -0.95 11.19 -5.98
N TYR A 86 -0.02 10.25 -6.14
CA TYR A 86 1.36 10.38 -5.66
C TYR A 86 2.34 10.49 -6.82
N ASN A 87 3.53 11.05 -6.57
CA ASN A 87 4.57 11.19 -7.61
C ASN A 87 5.67 10.14 -7.49
N ALA A 88 5.81 9.49 -6.33
CA ALA A 88 6.87 8.51 -6.07
C ALA A 88 6.41 7.32 -5.21
N LEU A 89 7.07 6.17 -5.42
CA LEU A 89 6.71 4.91 -4.73
C LEU A 89 6.93 4.97 -3.21
N ASN A 90 7.93 5.72 -2.76
CA ASN A 90 8.18 5.92 -1.33
C ASN A 90 7.06 6.71 -0.65
N GLU A 91 6.43 7.66 -1.34
CA GLU A 91 5.25 8.37 -0.81
C GLU A 91 4.06 7.42 -0.64
N VAL A 92 3.82 6.57 -1.65
CA VAL A 92 2.77 5.54 -1.61
C VAL A 92 3.03 4.54 -0.48
N ALA A 93 4.29 4.14 -0.26
CA ALA A 93 4.67 3.21 0.80
C ALA A 93 4.54 3.83 2.20
N ALA A 94 4.86 5.12 2.34
CA ALA A 94 4.76 5.82 3.62
C ALA A 94 3.32 6.07 4.05
N LYS A 95 2.44 6.41 3.10
CA LYS A 95 1.04 6.72 3.36
C LYS A 95 0.16 6.31 2.18
N PRO A 96 -0.20 5.02 2.02
CA PRO A 96 -1.12 4.61 0.97
C PRO A 96 -2.51 5.23 1.21
N SER A 97 -3.17 5.67 0.14
CA SER A 97 -4.53 6.23 0.19
C SER A 97 -5.42 5.58 -0.86
N PHE A 98 -6.64 5.29 -0.43
CA PHE A 98 -7.69 4.63 -1.21
C PHE A 98 -8.98 5.48 -1.28
N VAL A 99 -8.92 6.74 -0.84
CA VAL A 99 -10.07 7.66 -0.71
C VAL A 99 -10.84 7.84 -2.02
N TRP A 100 -10.14 7.74 -3.14
CA TRP A 100 -10.69 7.88 -4.49
C TRP A 100 -11.58 6.71 -4.96
N LEU A 101 -11.64 5.60 -4.21
CA LEU A 101 -12.48 4.43 -4.51
C LEU A 101 -13.89 4.53 -3.89
N SER A 102 -14.51 5.73 -3.91
CA SER A 102 -15.82 6.03 -3.28
C SER A 102 -16.74 4.81 -3.10
N GLY A 103 -17.05 4.43 -1.85
CA GLY A 103 -17.91 3.29 -1.52
C GLY A 103 -17.17 1.96 -1.24
N ALA A 104 -16.05 1.67 -1.91
CA ALA A 104 -15.27 0.45 -1.63
C ALA A 104 -14.45 0.54 -0.33
N TYR A 105 -14.32 1.74 0.23
CA TYR A 105 -13.48 1.99 1.40
C TYR A 105 -14.16 1.66 2.74
N GLU A 106 -15.49 1.49 2.79
CA GLU A 106 -16.16 1.14 4.05
C GLU A 106 -15.76 -0.29 4.51
N TYR A 107 -15.45 -1.19 3.57
CA TYR A 107 -14.97 -2.55 3.84
C TYR A 107 -13.51 -2.64 4.34
N TYR A 108 -12.68 -1.63 4.05
CA TYR A 108 -11.26 -1.56 4.48
C TYR A 108 -10.99 -0.49 5.55
N SER A 109 -11.97 0.39 5.81
CA SER A 109 -11.94 1.37 6.91
C SER A 109 -12.05 0.70 8.28
N ASP A 110 -12.58 -0.53 8.33
CA ASP A 110 -12.29 -1.46 9.41
C ASP A 110 -10.86 -1.99 9.20
N LYS A 111 -9.93 -1.12 9.60
CA LYS A 111 -8.46 -1.21 9.59
C LYS A 111 -7.92 -2.58 9.16
N PRO A 112 -7.02 -2.64 8.17
CA PRO A 112 -6.27 -3.87 7.97
C PRO A 112 -5.56 -4.24 9.29
N ASP A 113 -5.69 -5.49 9.71
CA ASP A 113 -5.21 -6.01 11.01
C ASP A 113 -3.75 -5.61 11.31
N TRP A 114 -2.92 -5.43 10.28
CA TRP A 114 -1.52 -5.01 10.39
C TRP A 114 -1.30 -3.54 10.81
N GLU A 115 -2.26 -2.63 10.63
CA GLU A 115 -2.13 -1.23 11.08
C GLU A 115 -2.34 -1.11 12.59
N GLN A 116 -3.24 -1.93 13.15
CA GLN A 116 -3.43 -2.05 14.60
C GLN A 116 -2.18 -2.66 15.26
N LYS A 117 -1.60 -3.69 14.63
CA LYS A 117 -0.38 -4.34 15.11
C LYS A 117 0.84 -3.43 15.04
N ARG A 118 0.98 -2.62 13.99
CA ARG A 118 2.06 -1.60 13.91
C ARG A 118 1.98 -0.59 15.05
N GLN A 119 0.79 -0.09 15.37
CA GLN A 119 0.60 0.84 16.48
C GLN A 119 0.90 0.19 17.84
N GLN A 120 0.55 -1.09 18.03
CA GLN A 120 0.92 -1.83 19.24
C GLN A 120 2.43 -2.05 19.34
N GLN A 121 3.10 -2.41 18.23
CA GLN A 121 4.55 -2.62 18.20
C GLN A 121 5.31 -1.32 18.48
N GLU A 122 4.93 -0.20 17.85
CA GLU A 122 5.52 1.11 18.12
C GLU A 122 5.38 1.52 19.60
N GLN A 123 4.23 1.24 20.22
CA GLN A 123 4.02 1.51 21.65
C GLN A 123 4.91 0.62 22.53
N GLN A 124 5.11 -0.64 22.16
CA GLN A 124 6.00 -1.56 22.87
C GLN A 124 7.47 -1.15 22.75
N ASP A 125 7.92 -0.78 21.56
CA ASP A 125 9.30 -0.35 21.31
C ASP A 125 9.62 0.95 22.08
N VAL A 126 8.68 1.91 22.12
CA VAL A 126 8.80 3.14 22.92
C VAL A 126 8.83 2.82 24.41
N ALA A 127 7.97 1.92 24.89
CA ALA A 127 7.94 1.51 26.30
C ALA A 127 9.24 0.80 26.71
N GLU A 128 9.80 -0.04 25.85
CA GLU A 128 11.07 -0.73 26.08
C GLU A 128 12.24 0.26 26.11
N ALA A 129 12.29 1.21 25.17
CA ALA A 129 13.30 2.26 25.14
C ALA A 129 13.28 3.13 26.42
N GLN A 130 12.08 3.44 26.94
CA GLN A 130 11.92 4.17 28.20
C GLN A 130 12.40 3.36 29.42
N ARG A 131 12.07 2.06 29.48
CA ARG A 131 12.54 1.17 30.56
C ARG A 131 14.07 1.04 30.56
N ARG A 132 14.68 0.86 29.38
CA ARG A 132 16.15 0.81 29.23
C ARG A 132 16.79 2.11 29.73
N ARG A 133 16.25 3.27 29.34
CA ARG A 133 16.73 4.58 29.83
C ARG A 133 16.60 4.74 31.36
N ALA A 134 15.48 4.33 31.95
CA ALA A 134 15.27 4.42 33.40
C ALA A 134 16.23 3.53 34.20
N SER A 135 16.51 2.32 33.70
CA SER A 135 17.44 1.38 34.35
C SER A 135 18.89 1.87 34.36
N ILE A 136 19.31 2.58 33.29
CA ILE A 136 20.63 3.20 33.19
C ILE A 136 20.76 4.37 34.18
N THR A 137 19.74 5.22 34.27
CA THR A 137 19.72 6.36 35.23
C THR A 137 19.69 5.89 36.69
N ALA A 138 18.99 4.78 36.99
CA ALA A 138 18.96 4.19 38.33
C ALA A 138 20.31 3.56 38.74
N GLY A 139 20.95 2.83 37.82
CA GLY A 139 22.28 2.24 38.06
C GLY A 139 23.40 3.27 38.22
N GLN A 140 23.23 4.49 37.68
CA GLN A 140 24.16 5.60 37.89
C GLN A 140 24.00 6.29 39.24
N ARG A 141 22.84 6.20 39.91
CA ARG A 141 22.64 6.79 41.26
C ARG A 141 23.24 5.91 42.37
N SER A 142 23.18 4.59 42.24
CA SER A 142 23.75 3.66 43.24
C SER A 142 25.28 3.60 43.24
N LYS A 143 25.96 4.17 42.24
CA LYS A 143 27.44 4.24 42.19
C LYS A 143 28.03 5.53 42.75
N THR A 144 27.21 6.51 43.13
CA THR A 144 27.68 7.81 43.64
C THR A 144 27.55 7.92 45.17
N GLU A 145 26.94 6.93 45.83
CA GLU A 145 26.79 6.85 47.29
C GLU A 145 27.67 5.75 47.94
N ALA A 146 28.64 5.20 47.20
CA ALA A 146 29.62 4.23 47.70
C ALA A 146 31.02 4.84 47.78
#